data_AF-R7UD56-F1
#
_entry.id   AF-R7UD56-F1
#
_cell.length_a   1.000
_cell.length_b   1.000
_cell.length_c   1.000
_cell.angle_alpha   90.00
_cell.angle_beta   90.00
_cell.angle_gamma   90.00
#
_symmetry.space_group_name_H-M   'P 1'
#
loop_
_entity.id
_entity.type
_entity.pdbx_description
1 polymer ?
#
loop_
_entity_poly.entity_id
_entity_poly.type
_entity_poly.pdbx_seq_one_letter_code
_entity_poly.pdbx_strand_id
1 'polypeptide(L)'
;MENFNDSGYFPGDEDRREDLEERLMELDELKTEVNQALDLAERLIETIQMKVEQDETEGISKEDMIATVERLAKVYYNRQQLRTVRDGFDQDIQEVYEELNAMESAE
;
A
#
# COMPACT_ATOMS: atom_id res chain seq x y z
N MET A 1 -31.96 45.51 -1.77
CA MET A 1 -31.82 44.05 -1.76
C MET A 1 -30.45 43.75 -2.32
N GLU A 2 -29.50 43.43 -1.45
CA GLU A 2 -28.18 42.95 -1.87
C GLU A 2 -28.37 41.53 -2.41
N ASN A 3 -28.15 41.36 -3.71
CA ASN A 3 -28.05 40.03 -4.29
C ASN A 3 -26.71 39.45 -3.83
N PHE A 4 -26.76 38.67 -2.74
CA PHE A 4 -25.71 37.72 -2.41
C PHE A 4 -25.67 36.70 -3.53
N ASN A 5 -24.80 36.93 -4.50
CA ASN A 5 -24.42 35.92 -5.47
C ASN A 5 -23.59 34.91 -4.68
N ASP A 6 -24.28 33.89 -4.19
CA ASP A 6 -23.69 32.68 -3.62
C ASP A 6 -22.89 32.03 -4.75
N SER A 7 -21.62 32.43 -4.89
CA SER A 7 -20.69 31.86 -5.84
C SER A 7 -20.32 30.48 -5.34
N GLY A 8 -21.25 29.54 -5.48
CA GLY A 8 -20.95 28.13 -5.38
C GLY A 8 -19.83 27.84 -6.35
N TYR A 9 -18.64 27.58 -5.82
CA TYR A 9 -17.52 27.07 -6.58
C TYR A 9 -17.98 25.73 -7.17
N PHE A 10 -18.28 25.72 -8.46
CA PHE A 10 -18.39 24.50 -9.25
C PHE A 10 -17.00 24.32 -9.85
N PRO A 11 -16.18 23.36 -9.35
CA PRO A 11 -14.92 23.06 -9.99
C PRO A 11 -15.18 22.76 -11.47
N GLY A 12 -14.43 23.40 -12.36
CA GLY A 12 -14.49 23.06 -13.78
C GLY A 12 -13.93 21.66 -14.01
N ASP A 13 -14.13 21.11 -15.21
CA ASP A 13 -13.53 19.81 -15.59
C ASP A 13 -11.98 19.84 -15.51
N GLU A 14 -11.38 21.03 -15.66
CA GLU A 14 -9.93 21.26 -15.50
C GLU A 14 -9.47 21.08 -14.03
N ASP A 15 -10.19 21.66 -13.06
CA ASP A 15 -9.89 21.50 -11.63
C ASP A 15 -10.02 20.03 -11.20
N ARG A 16 -11.05 19.33 -11.72
CA ARG A 16 -11.27 17.92 -11.41
C ARG A 16 -10.18 17.02 -12.00
N ARG A 17 -9.63 17.37 -13.17
CA ARG A 17 -8.53 16.63 -13.79
C ARG A 17 -7.26 16.76 -12.96
N GLU A 18 -6.93 17.97 -12.49
CA GLU A 18 -5.77 18.22 -11.63
C GLU A 18 -5.87 17.41 -10.32
N ASP A 19 -7.04 17.38 -9.68
CA ASP A 19 -7.29 16.57 -8.47
C ASP A 19 -7.05 15.06 -8.70
N LEU A 20 -7.48 14.53 -9.85
CA LEU A 20 -7.29 13.12 -10.20
C LEU A 20 -5.83 12.80 -10.52
N GLU A 21 -5.11 13.70 -11.18
CA GLU A 21 -3.67 13.57 -11.44
C GLU A 21 -2.84 13.62 -10.14
N GLU A 22 -3.19 14.51 -9.20
CA GLU A 22 -2.58 14.55 -7.86
C GLU A 22 -2.83 13.23 -7.11
N ARG A 23 -4.08 12.75 -7.11
CA ARG A 23 -4.45 11.48 -6.49
C ARG A 23 -3.68 10.30 -7.09
N LEU A 24 -3.42 10.27 -8.39
CA LEU A 24 -2.58 9.23 -9.02
C LEU A 24 -1.14 9.25 -8.49
N MET A 25 -0.54 10.44 -8.35
CA MET A 25 0.81 10.57 -7.82
C MET A 25 0.88 10.05 -6.37
N GLU A 26 -0.09 10.43 -5.53
CA GLU A 26 -0.16 9.96 -4.14
C GLU A 26 -0.33 8.43 -4.06
N LEU A 27 -1.21 7.86 -4.88
CA LEU A 27 -1.43 6.41 -4.92
C LEU A 27 -0.17 5.64 -5.37
N ASP A 28 0.58 6.17 -6.35
CA ASP A 28 1.82 5.54 -6.82
C ASP A 28 2.95 5.62 -5.77
N GLU A 29 3.06 6.75 -5.06
CA GLU A 29 4.00 6.90 -3.94
C GLU A 29 3.69 5.89 -2.82
N LEU A 30 2.43 5.84 -2.37
CA LEU A 30 1.99 4.91 -1.33
C LEU A 30 2.18 3.45 -1.74
N LYS A 31 1.89 3.11 -3.01
CA LYS A 31 2.13 1.77 -3.55
C LYS A 31 3.63 1.44 -3.55
N THR A 32 4.48 2.40 -3.87
CA THR A 32 5.93 2.26 -3.81
C THR A 32 6.40 1.97 -2.38
N GLU A 33 5.91 2.70 -1.38
CA GLU A 33 6.22 2.45 0.04
C GLU A 33 5.77 1.06 0.49
N VAL A 34 4.57 0.62 0.10
CA VAL A 34 4.08 -0.73 0.42
C VAL A 34 4.95 -1.81 -0.21
N ASN A 35 5.41 -1.62 -1.45
CA ASN A 35 6.34 -2.55 -2.09
C ASN A 35 7.68 -2.62 -1.34
N GLN A 36 8.23 -1.49 -0.91
CA GLN A 36 9.44 -1.47 -0.08
C GLN A 36 9.25 -2.21 1.25
N ALA A 37 8.08 -2.05 1.88
CA ALA A 37 7.74 -2.76 3.11
C ALA A 37 7.60 -4.28 2.89
N LEU A 38 7.06 -4.69 1.74
CA LEU A 38 6.98 -6.10 1.33
C LEU A 38 8.37 -6.72 1.15
N ASP A 39 9.29 -6.01 0.50
CA ASP A 39 10.68 -6.44 0.31
C ASP A 39 11.40 -6.60 1.67
N LEU A 40 11.18 -5.66 2.60
CA LEU A 40 11.73 -5.75 3.95
C LEU A 40 11.16 -6.97 4.69
N ALA A 41 9.86 -7.22 4.60
CA ALA A 41 9.23 -8.38 5.22
C ALA A 41 9.78 -9.70 4.67
N GLU A 42 10.08 -9.78 3.38
CA GLU A 42 10.71 -10.93 2.76
C GLU A 42 12.13 -11.18 3.30
N ARG A 43 12.97 -10.14 3.37
CA ARG A 43 14.32 -10.24 3.97
C ARG A 43 14.28 -10.65 5.44
N LEU A 44 13.28 -10.17 6.19
CA LEU A 44 13.08 -10.58 7.59
C LEU A 44 12.70 -12.06 7.70
N ILE A 45 11.85 -12.56 6.82
CA ILE A 45 11.52 -13.99 6.75
C ILE A 45 12.78 -14.81 6.50
N GLU A 46 13.59 -14.46 5.49
CA GLU A 46 14.85 -15.16 5.19
C GLU A 46 15.80 -15.16 6.39
N THR A 47 15.98 -14.00 7.04
CA THR A 47 16.84 -13.87 8.22
C THR A 47 16.36 -14.74 9.38
N ILE A 48 15.06 -14.77 9.63
CA ILE A 48 14.49 -15.60 10.71
C ILE A 48 14.61 -17.09 10.37
N GLN A 49 14.40 -17.48 9.11
CA GLN A 49 14.54 -18.86 8.66
C GLN A 49 15.98 -19.36 8.82
N MET A 50 16.98 -18.58 8.41
CA MET A 50 18.39 -18.90 8.64
C MET A 50 18.69 -19.11 10.13
N LYS A 51 18.08 -18.29 10.99
CA LYS A 51 18.23 -18.43 12.44
C LYS A 51 17.59 -19.71 12.96
N VAL A 52 16.40 -20.09 12.49
CA VAL A 52 15.79 -21.38 12.83
C VAL A 52 16.70 -22.56 12.46
N GLU A 53 17.30 -22.54 11.27
CA GLU A 53 18.23 -23.60 10.83
C GLU A 53 19.47 -23.68 11.73
N GLN A 54 20.06 -22.54 12.11
CA GLN A 54 21.18 -22.49 13.04
C GLN A 54 20.78 -23.03 14.42
N ASP A 55 19.66 -22.54 14.94
CA ASP A 55 19.09 -22.91 16.23
C ASP A 55 18.82 -24.44 16.33
N GLU A 56 18.33 -25.07 15.25
CA GLU A 56 18.14 -26.53 15.16
C GLU A 56 19.47 -27.30 15.24
N THR A 57 20.56 -26.75 14.69
CA THR A 57 21.88 -27.38 14.73
C THR A 57 22.62 -27.18 16.06
N GLU A 58 22.40 -26.05 16.73
CA GLU A 58 23.12 -25.67 17.95
C GLU A 58 22.44 -26.15 19.24
N GLY A 59 21.21 -26.67 19.15
CA GLY A 59 20.50 -27.24 20.31
C GLY A 59 20.03 -26.17 21.30
N ILE A 60 19.29 -25.17 20.81
CA ILE A 60 18.78 -24.06 21.62
C ILE A 60 17.61 -24.46 22.55
N SER A 61 17.25 -23.56 23.47
CA SER A 61 16.13 -23.75 24.39
C SER A 61 14.78 -23.79 23.66
N LYS A 62 13.79 -24.47 24.24
CA LYS A 62 12.43 -24.51 23.67
C LYS A 62 11.79 -23.12 23.66
N GLU A 63 12.06 -22.32 24.68
CA GLU A 63 11.57 -20.95 24.80
C GLU A 63 12.08 -20.08 23.64
N ASP A 64 13.36 -20.20 23.28
CA ASP A 64 13.95 -19.46 22.16
C ASP A 64 13.39 -19.93 20.81
N MET A 65 13.19 -21.24 20.62
CA MET A 65 12.53 -21.78 19.42
C MET A 65 11.12 -21.21 19.24
N ILE A 66 10.33 -21.18 20.32
CA ILE A 66 8.97 -20.62 20.31
C ILE A 66 9.00 -19.15 19.93
N ALA A 67 9.91 -18.37 20.53
CA ALA A 67 10.05 -16.95 20.24
C ALA A 67 10.42 -16.69 18.76
N THR A 68 11.27 -17.53 18.17
CA THR A 68 11.66 -17.43 16.75
C THR A 68 10.47 -17.76 15.83
N VAL A 69 9.72 -18.83 16.11
CA VAL A 69 8.52 -19.21 15.35
C VAL A 69 7.43 -18.13 15.45
N GLU A 70 7.18 -17.57 16.63
CA GLU A 70 6.21 -16.48 16.81
C GLU A 70 6.58 -15.23 16.03
N ARG A 71 7.87 -14.87 15.98
CA ARG A 71 8.36 -13.76 15.15
C ARG A 71 8.10 -14.04 13.68
N LEU A 72 8.41 -15.25 13.21
CA LEU A 72 8.17 -15.64 11.82
C LEU A 72 6.68 -15.54 11.46
N ALA A 73 5.79 -16.04 12.31
CA ALA A 73 4.35 -15.96 12.11
C ALA A 73 3.85 -14.50 12.01
N LYS A 74 4.37 -13.60 12.86
CA LYS A 74 4.04 -12.16 12.81
C LYS A 74 4.49 -11.52 11.50
N VAL A 75 5.69 -11.83 11.03
CA VAL A 75 6.19 -11.27 9.74
C VAL A 75 5.35 -11.77 8.57
N TYR A 76 4.97 -13.05 8.54
CA TYR A 76 4.05 -13.57 7.51
C TYR A 76 2.69 -12.90 7.54
N TYR A 77 2.11 -12.70 8.73
CA TYR A 77 0.84 -12.00 8.88
C TYR A 77 0.91 -10.57 8.34
N ASN A 78 1.93 -9.81 8.74
CA ASN A 78 2.13 -8.44 8.27
C ASN A 78 2.33 -8.38 6.75
N ARG A 79 3.13 -9.29 6.19
CA ARG A 79 3.33 -9.40 4.74
C ARG A 79 2.01 -9.66 4.00
N GLN A 80 1.13 -10.48 4.56
CA GLN A 80 -0.18 -10.73 3.96
C GLN A 80 -1.07 -9.49 3.99
N GLN A 81 -1.06 -8.72 5.08
CA GLN A 81 -1.80 -7.45 5.14
C GLN A 81 -1.30 -6.44 4.10
N LEU A 82 0.03 -6.30 3.98
CA LEU A 82 0.65 -5.42 2.98
C LEU A 82 0.29 -5.82 1.54
N ARG A 83 0.21 -7.13 1.24
CA ARG A 83 -0.25 -7.61 -0.07
C ARG A 83 -1.69 -7.19 -0.34
N THR A 84 -2.59 -7.35 0.62
CA THR A 84 -3.99 -6.91 0.49
C THR A 84 -4.08 -5.41 0.21
N VAL A 85 -3.28 -4.58 0.90
CA VAL A 85 -3.25 -3.13 0.67
C VAL A 85 -2.72 -2.80 -0.72
N ARG A 86 -1.62 -3.43 -1.16
CA ARG A 86 -1.06 -3.26 -2.50
C ARG A 86 -2.07 -3.60 -3.59
N ASP A 87 -2.77 -4.72 -3.44
CA ASP A 87 -3.77 -5.16 -4.41
C ASP A 87 -4.97 -4.17 -4.47
N GLY A 88 -5.27 -3.49 -3.35
CA GLY A 88 -6.22 -2.37 -3.32
C GLY A 88 -5.75 -1.16 -4.12
N PHE A 89 -4.48 -0.80 -4.05
CA PHE A 89 -3.94 0.30 -4.85
C PHE A 89 -4.02 0.06 -6.35
N ASP A 90 -3.84 -1.18 -6.81
CA ASP A 90 -4.00 -1.52 -8.24
C ASP A 90 -5.42 -1.21 -8.72
N GLN A 91 -6.43 -1.47 -7.89
CA GLN A 91 -7.81 -1.14 -8.18
C GLN A 91 -8.05 0.37 -8.14
N ASP A 92 -7.62 1.06 -7.09
CA ASP A 92 -7.82 2.50 -6.93
C ASP A 92 -7.17 3.30 -8.08
N ILE A 93 -5.95 2.92 -8.49
CA ILE A 93 -5.26 3.53 -9.62
C ILE A 93 -6.03 3.31 -10.92
N GLN A 94 -6.54 2.09 -11.14
CA GLN A 94 -7.32 1.77 -12.34
C GLN A 94 -8.62 2.58 -12.41
N GLU A 95 -9.32 2.74 -11.27
CA GLU A 95 -10.53 3.57 -11.18
C GLU A 95 -10.25 5.03 -11.56
N VAL A 96 -9.13 5.60 -11.08
CA VAL A 96 -8.75 6.99 -11.44
C VAL A 96 -8.40 7.12 -12.92
N TYR A 97 -7.71 6.14 -13.52
CA TYR A 97 -7.48 6.13 -14.97
C TYR A 97 -8.77 6.05 -15.77
N GLU A 98 -9.74 5.25 -15.33
CA GLU A 98 -11.05 5.15 -15.98
C GLU A 98 -11.82 6.49 -15.92
N GLU A 99 -11.76 7.20 -14.80
CA GLU A 99 -12.34 8.55 -14.68
C GLU A 99 -11.67 9.56 -15.62
N LEU A 100 -10.33 9.60 -15.66
CA LEU A 100 -9.59 10.49 -16.57
C LEU A 100 -9.91 10.21 -18.04
N ASN A 101 -9.94 8.94 -18.44
CA ASN A 101 -10.27 8.54 -19.81
C ASN A 101 -11.72 8.91 -20.19
N ALA A 102 -12.65 8.83 -19.24
CA ALA A 102 -14.03 9.22 -19.45
C ALA A 102 -14.17 10.74 -19.66
N MET A 103 -13.34 11.54 -18.98
CA MET A 103 -13.29 13.00 -19.17
C MET A 103 -12.72 13.35 -20.55
N GLU A 104 -11.62 12.73 -20.98
CA GLU A 104 -11.04 12.96 -22.31
C GLU A 104 -11.97 12.54 -23.47
N SER A 105 -12.86 11.56 -23.23
CA SER A 105 -13.83 11.10 -24.22
C SER A 105 -15.10 11.99 -24.30
N ALA A 106 -15.27 12.92 -23.37
CA ALA A 106 -16.42 13.82 -23.28
C ALA A 106 -16.15 15.22 -23.86
N GLU A 107 -14.87 15.56 -24.13
CA GLU A 107 -14.42 16.75 -24.89
C GLU A 107 -14.60 16.57 -26.42
#